data_AF-A0A7Y3EAI6-F1
#
_entry.id   AF-A0A7Y3EAI6-F1
#
_cell.length_a   1.000
_cell.length_b   1.000
_cell.length_c   1.000
_cell.angle_alpha   90.00
_cell.angle_beta   90.00
_cell.angle_gamma   90.00
#
_symmetry.space_group_name_H-M   'P 1'
#
loop_
_entity.id
_entity.type
_entity.pdbx_description
1 polymer ?
#
loop_
_entity_poly.entity_id
_entity_poly.type
_entity_poly.pdbx_seq_one_letter_code
_entity_poly.pdbx_strand_id
1 'polypeptide(L)'
;MNRQFYEFWANFFTQVAHGQKQIEDMNTLVQKGLTSTKELNELFRRCYGLKRPETDSPEASQLWQQAIHDFQQSFNQLAGQWGWVSRSEHQEVLDRCNDLEKQARQQQELIGDLRALLHEKGLGHSELFKHINKSLKEQTDQFNALMKSINEAYKEKP
;
A
#
# COMPACT_ATOMS: atom_id res chain seq x y z
N MET A 1 8.96 26.20 -7.75
CA MET A 1 10.34 25.99 -8.25
C MET A 1 10.91 27.29 -8.81
N ASN A 2 12.13 27.68 -8.41
CA ASN A 2 12.79 28.94 -8.80
C ASN A 2 14.09 28.70 -9.60
N ARG A 3 14.69 29.77 -10.15
CA ARG A 3 15.93 29.68 -10.94
C ARG A 3 17.09 29.08 -10.15
N GLN A 4 17.22 29.49 -8.88
CA GLN A 4 18.28 29.07 -7.96
C GLN A 4 18.23 27.56 -7.71
N PHE A 5 17.03 26.97 -7.62
CA PHE A 5 16.82 25.53 -7.47
C PHE A 5 17.35 24.75 -8.68
N TYR A 6 17.04 25.20 -9.90
CA TYR A 6 17.56 24.55 -11.11
C TYR A 6 19.06 24.76 -11.29
N GLU A 7 19.59 25.94 -10.95
CA GLU A 7 21.04 26.20 -10.96
C GLU A 7 21.78 25.31 -9.96
N PHE A 8 21.20 25.08 -8.78
CA PHE A 8 21.75 24.14 -7.81
C PHE A 8 21.86 22.73 -8.40
N TRP A 9 20.75 22.19 -8.94
CA TRP A 9 20.76 20.85 -9.52
C TRP A 9 21.66 20.75 -10.75
N ALA A 10 21.68 21.75 -11.62
CA ALA A 10 22.55 21.76 -12.80
C ALA A 10 24.03 21.72 -12.41
N ASN A 11 24.45 22.55 -11.44
CA ASN A 11 25.83 22.54 -10.95
C ASN A 11 26.15 21.27 -10.17
N PHE A 12 25.21 20.77 -9.35
CA PHE A 12 25.37 19.53 -8.61
C PHE A 12 25.57 18.34 -9.56
N PHE A 13 24.69 18.16 -10.55
CA PHE A 13 24.82 17.10 -11.55
C PHE A 13 26.06 17.25 -12.43
N THR A 14 26.50 18.48 -12.71
CA THR A 14 27.75 18.72 -13.43
C THR A 14 28.95 18.27 -12.60
N GLN A 15 29.05 18.66 -11.33
CA GLN A 15 30.13 18.23 -10.43
C GLN A 15 30.15 16.72 -10.25
N VAL A 16 28.95 16.15 -10.12
CA VAL A 16 28.74 14.72 -10.14
C VAL A 16 29.36 14.17 -11.42
N ALA A 17 28.90 14.55 -12.62
CA ALA A 17 29.37 14.04 -13.91
C ALA A 17 30.90 14.10 -14.13
N HIS A 18 31.60 15.03 -13.47
CA HIS A 18 33.07 15.12 -13.52
C HIS A 18 33.80 14.12 -12.60
N GLY A 19 33.08 13.21 -11.93
CA GLY A 19 33.65 12.07 -11.20
C GLY A 19 34.18 12.39 -9.81
N GLN A 20 33.88 13.57 -9.24
CA GLN A 20 34.53 14.02 -8.02
C GLN A 20 34.01 13.41 -6.70
N LYS A 21 32.74 12.93 -6.58
CA LYS A 21 32.15 12.22 -5.40
C LYS A 21 30.64 11.90 -5.60
N GLN A 22 30.27 11.06 -6.57
CA GLN A 22 28.91 11.11 -7.13
C GLN A 22 27.75 10.55 -6.29
N ILE A 23 27.90 9.36 -5.69
CA ILE A 23 26.76 8.66 -5.07
C ILE A 23 26.68 8.95 -3.57
N GLU A 24 27.83 9.05 -2.91
CA GLU A 24 27.90 9.30 -1.47
C GLU A 24 27.42 10.70 -1.11
N ASP A 25 27.74 11.72 -1.91
CA ASP A 25 27.30 13.09 -1.66
C ASP A 25 25.81 13.27 -1.94
N MET A 26 25.26 12.56 -2.93
CA MET A 26 23.82 12.52 -3.19
C MET A 26 23.08 11.82 -2.05
N ASN A 27 23.59 10.68 -1.57
CA ASN A 27 23.01 9.96 -0.45
C ASN A 27 23.11 10.79 0.85
N THR A 28 24.21 11.51 1.03
CA THR A 28 24.44 12.40 2.17
C THR A 28 23.53 13.63 2.12
N LEU A 29 23.33 14.22 0.94
CA LEU A 29 22.36 15.29 0.72
C LEU A 29 20.93 14.84 1.08
N VAL A 30 20.54 13.64 0.64
CA VAL A 30 19.21 13.07 0.89
C VAL A 30 19.00 12.70 2.36
N GLN A 31 20.02 12.12 3.02
CA GLN A 31 19.91 11.65 4.41
C GLN A 31 20.13 12.75 5.45
N LYS A 32 21.10 13.64 5.22
CA LYS A 32 21.58 14.62 6.21
C LYS A 32 21.30 16.06 5.80
N GLY A 33 20.77 16.30 4.60
CA GLY A 33 20.45 17.64 4.11
C GLY A 33 21.67 18.46 3.67
N LEU A 34 21.43 19.73 3.33
CA LEU A 34 22.42 20.69 2.79
C LEU A 34 23.48 21.16 3.80
N THR A 35 23.35 20.78 5.08
CA THR A 35 24.28 21.13 6.16
C THR A 35 25.40 20.11 6.35
N SER A 36 25.41 19.05 5.54
CA SER A 36 26.21 17.85 5.78
C SER A 36 27.65 17.91 5.28
N THR A 37 27.93 18.64 4.18
CA THR A 37 29.29 18.82 3.65
C THR A 37 29.61 20.28 3.37
N LYS A 38 30.87 20.68 3.58
CA LYS A 38 31.33 22.05 3.30
C LYS A 38 31.15 22.42 1.82
N GLU A 39 31.42 21.46 0.93
CA GLU A 39 31.31 21.61 -0.52
C GLU A 39 29.84 21.85 -0.95
N LEU A 40 28.88 21.08 -0.42
CA LEU A 40 27.46 21.27 -0.70
C LEU A 40 26.93 22.60 -0.12
N ASN A 41 27.38 22.96 1.08
CA ASN A 41 27.01 24.21 1.70
C ASN A 41 27.49 25.42 0.87
N GLU A 42 28.74 25.37 0.39
CA GLU A 42 29.30 26.42 -0.47
C GLU A 42 28.61 26.51 -1.82
N LEU A 43 28.31 25.37 -2.45
CA LEU A 43 27.56 25.33 -3.69
C LEU A 43 26.16 25.94 -3.51
N PHE A 44 25.47 25.57 -2.43
CA PHE A 44 24.14 26.09 -2.12
C PHE A 44 24.18 27.60 -1.89
N ARG A 45 25.13 28.09 -1.08
CA ARG A 45 25.34 29.53 -0.85
C ARG A 45 25.55 30.28 -2.16
N ARG A 46 26.39 29.75 -3.05
CA ARG A 46 26.66 30.35 -4.36
C ARG A 46 25.39 30.43 -5.23
N CYS A 47 24.59 29.37 -5.29
CA CYS A 47 23.39 29.33 -6.13
C CYS A 47 22.27 30.24 -5.58
N TYR A 48 22.19 30.38 -4.25
CA TYR A 48 21.19 31.22 -3.59
C TYR A 48 21.69 32.66 -3.31
N GLY A 49 22.90 33.01 -3.73
CA GLY A 49 23.47 34.36 -3.53
C GLY A 49 23.77 34.70 -2.07
N LEU A 50 23.93 33.69 -1.20
CA LEU A 50 24.16 33.87 0.22
C LEU A 50 25.65 34.12 0.47
N LYS A 51 25.97 35.20 1.18
CA LYS A 51 27.34 35.49 1.60
C LYS A 51 27.82 34.49 2.66
N ARG A 52 29.11 34.19 2.68
CA ARG A 52 29.72 33.42 3.78
C ARG A 52 29.57 34.27 5.06
N PRO A 53 29.13 33.71 6.19
CA PRO A 53 28.93 34.48 7.41
C PRO A 53 30.31 34.95 7.89
N GLU A 54 30.60 36.23 7.71
CA GLU A 54 31.76 36.90 8.31
C GLU A 54 31.48 37.27 9.78
N THR A 55 30.20 37.26 10.18
CA THR A 55 29.71 37.50 11.54
C THR A 55 28.36 36.82 11.70
N ASP A 56 28.04 36.29 12.89
CA ASP A 56 26.71 35.73 13.24
C ASP A 56 25.67 36.87 13.31
N SER A 57 25.31 37.41 12.14
CA SER A 57 24.21 38.36 12.03
C SER A 57 22.88 37.58 11.99
N PRO A 58 21.87 37.99 12.78
CA PRO A 58 20.54 37.38 12.74
C PRO A 58 19.92 37.38 11.33
N GLU A 59 20.23 38.40 10.53
CA GLU A 59 19.75 38.57 9.16
C GLU A 59 20.31 37.51 8.21
N ALA A 60 21.62 37.19 8.30
CA ALA A 60 22.21 36.12 7.50
C ALA A 60 21.63 34.74 7.85
N SER A 61 21.30 34.52 9.14
CA SER A 61 20.64 33.29 9.59
C SER A 61 19.20 33.17 9.05
N GLN A 62 18.44 34.27 9.05
CA GLN A 62 17.09 34.29 8.48
C GLN A 62 17.08 34.06 6.97
N LEU A 63 17.96 34.72 6.22
CA LEU A 63 18.11 34.52 4.77
C LEU A 63 18.51 33.07 4.44
N TRP A 64 19.37 32.46 5.26
CA TRP A 64 19.73 31.05 5.14
C TRP A 64 18.52 30.14 5.36
N GLN A 65 17.76 30.34 6.43
CA GLN A 65 16.57 29.52 6.71
C GLN A 65 15.50 29.67 5.63
N GLN A 66 15.29 30.87 5.12
CA GLN A 66 14.36 31.12 4.03
C GLN A 66 14.79 30.40 2.74
N ALA A 67 16.07 30.45 2.38
CA ALA A 67 16.59 29.73 1.22
C ALA A 67 16.42 28.22 1.34
N ILE A 68 16.65 27.66 2.54
CA ILE A 68 16.42 26.22 2.81
C ILE A 68 14.95 25.86 2.69
N HIS A 69 14.06 26.68 3.24
CA HIS A 69 12.61 26.48 3.14
C HIS A 69 12.15 26.50 1.68
N ASP A 70 12.59 27.48 0.89
CA ASP A 70 12.23 27.62 -0.52
C ASP A 70 12.76 26.44 -1.36
N PHE A 71 13.96 25.95 -1.03
CA PHE A 71 14.53 24.75 -1.64
C PHE A 71 13.70 23.50 -1.31
N GLN A 72 13.36 23.29 -0.03
CA GLN A 72 12.55 22.16 0.41
C GLN A 72 11.16 22.17 -0.23
N GLN A 73 10.51 23.33 -0.29
CA GLN A 73 9.22 23.47 -0.95
C GLN A 73 9.32 23.13 -2.45
N SER A 74 10.34 23.63 -3.14
CA SER A 74 10.58 23.32 -4.55
C SER A 74 10.90 21.85 -4.79
N PHE A 75 11.66 21.22 -3.89
CA PHE A 75 11.98 19.80 -3.95
C PHE A 75 10.73 18.94 -3.75
N ASN A 76 9.88 19.26 -2.78
CA ASN A 76 8.62 18.54 -2.54
C ASN A 76 7.66 18.68 -3.73
N GLN A 77 7.60 19.86 -4.36
CA GLN A 77 6.83 20.05 -5.60
C GLN A 77 7.35 19.16 -6.74
N LEU A 78 8.66 19.10 -6.93
CA LEU A 78 9.28 18.22 -7.93
C LEU A 78 9.00 16.74 -7.60
N ALA A 79 9.22 16.33 -6.34
CA ALA A 79 8.96 14.97 -5.89
C ALA A 79 7.52 14.54 -6.18
N GLY A 80 6.53 15.38 -5.84
CA GLY A 80 5.13 15.11 -6.12
C GLY A 80 4.81 14.99 -7.61
N GLN A 81 5.40 15.82 -8.47
CA GLN A 81 5.21 15.75 -9.92
C GLN A 81 5.78 14.46 -10.52
N TRP A 82 6.87 13.94 -9.97
CA TRP A 82 7.55 12.74 -10.44
C TRP A 82 7.10 11.47 -9.72
N GLY A 83 6.10 11.57 -8.84
CA GLY A 83 5.56 10.44 -8.07
C GLY A 83 6.54 9.89 -7.04
N TRP A 84 7.53 10.67 -6.62
CA TRP A 84 8.46 10.27 -5.57
C TRP A 84 7.75 10.34 -4.23
N VAL A 85 7.87 9.26 -3.47
CA VAL A 85 7.36 9.15 -2.10
C VAL A 85 8.52 9.11 -1.13
N SER A 86 8.30 9.63 0.08
CA SER A 86 9.28 9.50 1.15
C SER A 86 9.49 8.04 1.51
N ARG A 87 10.66 7.73 2.08
CA ARG A 87 10.96 6.38 2.56
C ARG A 87 9.99 5.94 3.66
N SER A 88 9.51 6.88 4.48
CA SER A 88 8.50 6.61 5.51
C SER A 88 7.16 6.21 4.90
N GLU A 89 6.68 6.95 3.89
CA GLU A 89 5.43 6.61 3.19
C GLU A 89 5.56 5.26 2.49
N HIS A 90 6.70 4.99 1.84
CA HIS A 90 6.98 3.70 1.24
C HIS A 90 6.98 2.55 2.27
N GLN A 91 7.59 2.77 3.44
CA GLN A 91 7.62 1.75 4.50
C GLN A 91 6.23 1.50 5.08
N GLU A 92 5.43 2.55 5.29
CA GLU A 92 4.04 2.43 5.76
C GLU A 92 3.19 1.60 4.79
N VAL A 93 3.36 1.82 3.48
CA VAL A 93 2.70 1.02 2.45
C VAL A 93 3.15 -0.44 2.51
N LEU A 94 4.45 -0.71 2.68
CA LEU A 94 4.95 -2.09 2.83
C LEU A 94 4.38 -2.78 4.07
N ASP A 95 4.33 -2.08 5.20
CA ASP A 95 3.79 -2.62 6.44
C ASP A 95 2.31 -2.95 6.29
N ARG A 96 1.54 -2.05 5.65
CA ARG A 96 0.13 -2.28 5.34
C ARG A 96 -0.08 -3.45 4.38
N CYS A 97 0.76 -3.59 3.36
CA CYS A 97 0.72 -4.74 2.46
C CYS A 97 0.97 -6.05 3.21
N ASN A 98 1.98 -6.08 4.07
CA ASN A 98 2.29 -7.25 4.90
C ASN A 98 1.11 -7.63 5.82
N ASP A 99 0.46 -6.64 6.43
CA ASP A 99 -0.68 -6.89 7.32
C ASP A 99 -1.92 -7.38 6.54
N LEU A 100 -2.17 -6.81 5.36
CA LEU A 100 -3.24 -7.28 4.47
C LEU A 100 -2.99 -8.71 3.99
N GLU A 101 -1.75 -9.06 3.64
CA GLU A 101 -1.40 -10.43 3.26
C GLU A 101 -1.61 -11.42 4.40
N LYS A 102 -1.24 -11.05 5.64
CA LYS A 102 -1.52 -11.88 6.83
C LYS A 102 -3.01 -12.08 7.03
N GLN A 103 -3.80 -11.00 6.94
CA GLN A 103 -5.26 -11.08 7.06
C GLN A 103 -5.88 -11.97 5.98
N ALA A 104 -5.42 -11.83 4.73
CA ALA A 104 -5.89 -12.66 3.63
C ALA A 104 -5.62 -14.15 3.87
N ARG A 105 -4.41 -14.51 4.36
CA ARG A 105 -4.08 -15.89 4.72
C ARG A 105 -4.97 -16.42 5.84
N GLN A 106 -5.14 -15.65 6.92
CA GLN A 106 -6.00 -16.05 8.05
C GLN A 106 -7.46 -16.25 7.62
N GLN A 107 -7.99 -15.36 6.77
CA GLN A 107 -9.33 -15.50 6.22
C GLN A 107 -9.45 -16.75 5.34
N GLN A 108 -8.43 -17.04 4.54
CA GLN A 108 -8.43 -18.20 3.65
C GLN A 108 -8.35 -19.53 4.43
N GLU A 109 -7.57 -19.58 5.51
CA GLU A 109 -7.54 -20.70 6.46
C GLU A 109 -8.90 -20.89 7.13
N LEU A 110 -9.48 -19.83 7.70
CA LEU A 110 -10.77 -19.88 8.38
C LEU A 110 -11.92 -20.29 7.43
N ILE A 111 -11.90 -19.81 6.18
CA ILE A 111 -12.86 -20.26 5.15
C ILE A 111 -12.65 -21.75 4.84
N GLY A 112 -11.40 -22.22 4.81
CA GLY A 112 -11.06 -23.63 4.65
C GLY A 112 -11.66 -24.48 5.78
N ASP A 113 -11.42 -24.09 7.03
CA ASP A 113 -11.92 -24.78 8.22
C ASP A 113 -13.45 -24.79 8.28
N LEU A 114 -14.09 -23.66 7.99
CA LEU A 114 -15.55 -23.57 7.93
C LEU A 114 -16.13 -24.48 6.84
N ARG A 115 -15.49 -24.56 5.67
CA ARG A 115 -15.91 -25.48 4.60
C ARG A 115 -15.75 -26.94 5.02
N ALA A 116 -14.66 -27.28 5.70
CA ALA A 116 -14.44 -28.63 6.23
C ALA A 116 -15.50 -29.00 7.27
N LEU A 117 -15.81 -28.10 8.22
CA LEU A 117 -16.86 -28.30 9.22
C LEU A 117 -18.26 -28.43 8.60
N LEU A 118 -18.56 -27.64 7.57
CA LEU A 118 -19.83 -27.76 6.84
C LEU A 118 -19.93 -29.12 6.12
N HIS A 119 -18.83 -29.60 5.56
CA HIS A 119 -18.76 -30.92 4.94
C HIS A 119 -18.93 -32.04 5.98
N GLU A 120 -18.24 -31.95 7.12
CA GLU A 120 -18.32 -32.94 8.20
C GLU A 120 -19.72 -33.05 8.82
N LYS A 121 -20.40 -31.91 9.00
CA LYS A 121 -21.78 -31.87 9.53
C LYS A 121 -22.85 -32.23 8.49
N GLY A 122 -22.46 -32.58 7.26
CA GLY A 122 -23.40 -32.80 6.15
C GLY A 122 -24.23 -31.57 5.78
N LEU A 123 -23.80 -30.39 6.23
CA LEU A 123 -24.45 -29.09 5.98
C LEU A 123 -23.89 -28.38 4.74
N GLY A 124 -22.98 -29.04 4.00
CA GLY A 124 -22.56 -28.58 2.69
C GLY A 124 -23.77 -28.50 1.76
N HIS A 125 -23.87 -27.42 0.97
CA HIS A 125 -25.02 -27.15 0.10
C HIS A 125 -25.44 -28.35 -0.78
N SER A 126 -24.49 -29.16 -1.24
CA SER A 126 -24.75 -30.37 -2.03
C SER A 126 -25.38 -31.51 -1.20
N GLU A 127 -24.91 -31.74 0.03
CA GLU A 127 -25.45 -32.78 0.91
C GLU A 127 -26.86 -32.43 1.40
N LEU A 128 -27.07 -31.16 1.73
CA LEU A 128 -28.36 -30.63 2.16
C LEU A 128 -29.41 -30.74 1.03
N PHE A 129 -29.02 -30.46 -0.22
CA PHE A 129 -29.87 -30.69 -1.39
C PHE A 129 -30.19 -32.17 -1.63
N LYS A 130 -29.22 -33.07 -1.44
CA LYS A 130 -29.46 -34.53 -1.55
C LYS A 130 -30.46 -35.00 -0.50
N HIS A 131 -30.36 -34.51 0.73
CA HIS A 131 -31.24 -34.89 1.83
C HIS A 131 -32.68 -34.42 1.57
N ILE A 132 -32.85 -33.16 1.11
CA ILE A 132 -34.17 -32.63 0.71
C ILE A 132 -34.76 -33.43 -0.46
N ASN A 133 -33.98 -33.71 -1.50
CA ASN A 133 -34.48 -34.49 -2.65
C ASN A 133 -34.91 -35.90 -2.25
N LYS A 134 -34.14 -36.54 -1.36
CA LYS A 134 -34.50 -37.87 -0.84
C LYS A 134 -35.81 -37.83 -0.07
N SER A 135 -35.98 -36.86 0.83
CA SER A 135 -37.20 -36.70 1.63
C SER A 135 -38.44 -36.41 0.76
N LEU A 136 -38.31 -35.57 -0.27
CA LEU A 136 -39.39 -35.31 -1.23
C LEU A 136 -39.79 -36.57 -2.00
N LYS A 137 -38.81 -37.39 -2.39
CA LYS A 137 -39.07 -38.65 -3.09
C LYS A 137 -39.79 -39.66 -2.19
N GLU A 138 -39.34 -39.80 -0.94
CA GLU A 138 -39.99 -40.65 0.06
C GLU A 138 -41.44 -40.21 0.34
N GLN A 139 -41.70 -38.90 0.47
CA GLN A 139 -43.07 -38.39 0.60
C GLN A 139 -43.94 -38.70 -0.63
N THR A 140 -43.37 -38.56 -1.83
CA THR A 140 -44.08 -38.86 -3.07
C THR A 140 -44.45 -40.33 -3.15
N ASP A 141 -43.53 -41.22 -2.77
CA ASP A 141 -43.76 -42.66 -2.75
C ASP A 141 -44.80 -43.06 -1.70
N GLN A 142 -44.74 -42.46 -0.51
CA GLN A 142 -45.75 -42.66 0.54
C GLN A 142 -47.14 -42.18 0.11
N PHE A 143 -47.23 -41.00 -0.53
CA PHE A 143 -48.49 -40.50 -1.06
C PHE A 143 -49.06 -41.42 -2.14
N ASN A 144 -48.22 -41.90 -3.06
CA ASN A 144 -48.63 -42.84 -4.11
C ASN A 144 -49.09 -44.19 -3.52
N ALA A 145 -48.41 -44.69 -2.48
CA ALA A 145 -48.82 -45.90 -1.77
C ALA A 145 -50.19 -45.71 -1.10
N LEU A 146 -50.42 -44.56 -0.48
CA LEU A 146 -51.68 -44.22 0.18
C LEU A 146 -52.83 -44.10 -0.84
N MET A 147 -52.57 -43.47 -2.00
CA MET A 147 -53.55 -43.41 -3.09
C MET A 147 -53.86 -44.78 -3.68
N LYS A 148 -52.86 -45.67 -3.80
CA LYS A 148 -53.08 -47.07 -4.20
C LYS A 148 -53.94 -47.82 -3.17
N SER A 149 -53.63 -47.71 -1.88
CA SER A 149 -54.41 -48.37 -0.84
C SER A 149 -55.86 -47.86 -0.78
N ILE A 150 -56.09 -46.56 -1.02
CA ILE A 150 -57.45 -46.00 -1.14
C ILE A 150 -58.16 -46.61 -2.34
N ASN A 151 -57.51 -46.65 -3.51
CA ASN A 151 -58.12 -47.20 -4.73
C ASN A 151 -58.43 -48.69 -4.60
N GLU A 152 -57.58 -49.46 -3.91
CA GLU A 152 -57.81 -50.87 -3.60
C GLU A 152 -58.98 -51.04 -2.62
N ALA A 153 -59.05 -50.24 -1.55
CA ALA A 153 -60.17 -50.25 -0.61
C ALA A 153 -61.51 -49.85 -1.24
N TYR A 154 -61.50 -49.03 -2.30
CA TYR A 154 -62.70 -48.71 -3.09
C TYR A 154 -63.11 -49.81 -4.08
N LYS A 155 -62.16 -50.66 -4.52
CA LYS A 155 -62.45 -51.82 -5.39
C LYS A 155 -62.94 -53.04 -4.62
N GLU A 156 -62.66 -53.14 -3.32
CA GLU A 156 -63.09 -54.25 -2.46
C GLU A 156 -64.47 -54.07 -1.81
N LYS A 157 -65.17 -52.94 -2.04
CA LYS A 157 -66.59 -52.80 -1.64
C LYS A 157 -67.51 -53.35 -2.74
N PRO A 158 -68.38 -54.35 -2.44
CA PRO A 158 -69.35 -54.89 -3.38
C PRO A 158 -70.47 -53.90 -3.74
#